data_AF-A0A167WHN1-F1
#
_entry.id   AF-A0A167WHN1-F1
#
_cell.length_a   1.000
_cell.length_b   1.000
_cell.length_c   1.000
_cell.angle_alpha   90.00
_cell.angle_beta   90.00
_cell.angle_gamma   90.00
#
_symmetry.space_group_name_H-M   'P 1'
#
loop_
_entity.id
_entity.type
_entity.pdbx_description
1 polymer ?
#
loop_
_entity_poly.entity_id
_entity_poly.type
_entity_poly.pdbx_seq_one_letter_code
_entity_poly.pdbx_strand_id
1 'polypeptide(L)'
;MKAARPYTKGSLVQYLSDEDVVSLSLRGKIRGYALEKSLKDCTRVVKVIRLKASKLSYENYAWGCVLGDCCENVIGFMPVPVGVVGPLVIDGKSYFIPMATTEGVLVVSASRGSKVINLSGGAVTIVTGDAWLDSGADQAVMKYAFNSTSRSARLQSLRTTISGTNVCIRFKANTGDAMGMNMIYKGVEHALHVMSTEAGFDDMNIVTLSANVVRGVLKSDVDSMIQMNVSKSLIGSAMAGSSGGYNDQAANLAAAIFIATGQDPA
;
A
#
# COMPACT_ATOMS: atom_id res chain seq x y z
N MET A 1 -43.48 17.44 52.00
CA MET A 1 -43.81 16.60 50.83
C MET A 1 -42.56 16.44 49.98
N LYS A 2 -41.96 15.24 49.94
CA LYS A 2 -40.78 14.97 49.09
C LYS A 2 -41.26 14.80 47.65
N ALA A 3 -40.83 15.70 46.75
CA ALA A 3 -41.05 15.53 45.33
C ALA A 3 -40.48 14.18 44.88
N ALA A 4 -41.34 13.36 44.28
CA ALA A 4 -40.93 12.09 43.67
C ALA A 4 -39.76 12.36 42.72
N ARG A 5 -38.69 11.56 42.81
CA ARG A 5 -37.66 11.48 41.78
C ARG A 5 -38.09 10.40 40.80
N PRO A 6 -38.78 10.70 39.68
CA PRO A 6 -39.05 9.66 38.71
C PRO A 6 -37.78 9.50 37.85
N TYR A 7 -37.40 8.26 37.56
CA TYR A 7 -36.47 7.87 36.48
C TYR A 7 -34.94 7.88 36.72
N THR A 8 -34.42 7.78 37.95
CA THR A 8 -32.96 7.58 38.18
C THR A 8 -32.59 6.15 38.57
N LYS A 9 -33.24 5.14 37.98
CA LYS A 9 -32.73 3.76 37.96
C LYS A 9 -32.60 3.35 36.49
N GLY A 10 -31.39 2.97 36.07
CA GLY A 10 -31.04 2.69 34.66
C GLY A 10 -31.92 1.66 33.94
N SER A 11 -32.79 0.94 34.65
CA SER A 11 -33.74 -0.03 34.09
C SER A 11 -34.98 0.59 33.41
N LEU A 12 -35.29 1.87 33.63
CA LEU A 12 -36.48 2.51 33.07
C LEU A 12 -36.21 3.34 31.81
N VAL A 13 -34.95 3.68 31.54
CA VAL A 13 -34.55 4.51 30.38
C VAL A 13 -34.84 3.81 29.06
N GLN A 14 -34.76 2.47 29.04
CA GLN A 14 -35.09 1.65 27.88
C GLN A 14 -36.54 1.85 27.36
N TYR A 15 -37.47 2.27 28.22
CA TYR A 15 -38.88 2.48 27.86
C TYR A 15 -39.26 3.94 27.54
N LEU A 16 -38.33 4.89 27.68
CA LEU A 16 -38.58 6.30 27.35
C LEU A 16 -38.64 6.49 25.83
N SER A 17 -39.29 7.56 25.36
CA SER A 17 -39.21 7.94 23.94
C SER A 17 -37.82 8.49 23.59
N ASP A 18 -37.44 8.46 22.31
CA ASP A 18 -36.14 9.00 21.88
C ASP A 18 -36.01 10.50 22.23
N GLU A 19 -37.10 11.26 22.15
CA GLU A 19 -37.15 12.69 22.48
C GLU A 19 -36.95 12.97 23.97
N ASP A 20 -37.53 12.12 24.83
CA ASP A 20 -37.33 12.21 26.27
C ASP A 20 -35.89 11.91 26.66
N VAL A 21 -35.28 10.87 26.06
CA VAL A 21 -33.88 10.51 26.31
C VAL A 21 -32.94 11.64 25.87
N VAL A 22 -33.17 12.24 24.70
CA VAL A 22 -32.43 13.42 24.24
C VAL A 22 -32.59 14.58 25.23
N SER A 23 -33.81 14.86 25.68
CA SER A 23 -34.06 15.95 26.63
C SER A 23 -33.36 15.75 27.98
N LEU A 24 -33.27 14.52 28.47
CA LEU A 24 -32.56 14.16 29.70
C LEU A 24 -31.04 14.26 29.54
N SER A 25 -30.53 13.91 28.37
CA SER A 25 -29.12 14.07 28.00
C SER A 25 -28.73 15.55 27.95
N LEU A 26 -29.51 16.39 27.24
CA LEU A 26 -29.29 17.84 27.14
C LEU A 26 -29.37 18.55 28.50
N ARG A 27 -30.19 18.06 29.43
CA ARG A 27 -30.29 18.57 30.80
C ARG A 27 -29.18 18.04 31.73
N GLY A 28 -28.22 17.27 31.21
CA GLY A 28 -27.08 16.72 31.96
C GLY A 28 -27.44 15.60 32.94
N LYS A 29 -28.66 15.05 32.88
CA LYS A 29 -29.12 13.99 33.79
C LYS A 29 -28.61 12.60 33.40
N ILE A 30 -28.33 12.39 32.12
CA ILE A 30 -27.72 11.17 31.58
C ILE A 30 -26.51 11.60 30.76
N ARG A 31 -25.33 11.06 31.07
CA ARG A 31 -24.11 11.32 30.29
C ARG A 31 -24.12 10.46 29.03
N GLY A 32 -23.64 11.01 27.90
CA GLY A 32 -23.65 10.34 26.59
C GLY A 32 -23.07 8.93 26.62
N TYR A 33 -21.91 8.74 27.24
CA TYR A 33 -21.24 7.44 27.37
C TYR A 33 -22.00 6.42 28.25
N ALA A 34 -22.93 6.86 29.10
CA ALA A 34 -23.72 5.98 29.97
C ALA A 34 -24.99 5.44 29.29
N LEU A 35 -25.30 5.94 28.09
CA LEU A 35 -26.47 5.53 27.30
C LEU A 35 -26.37 4.08 26.85
N GLU A 36 -25.16 3.59 26.54
CA GLU A 36 -24.90 2.21 26.12
C GLU A 36 -25.41 1.20 27.16
N LYS A 37 -25.04 1.41 28.44
CA LYS A 37 -25.46 0.56 29.56
C LYS A 37 -26.96 0.67 29.86
N SER A 38 -27.58 1.80 29.50
CA SER A 38 -28.96 2.14 29.91
C SER A 38 -30.01 1.74 28.87
N LEU A 39 -29.69 1.80 27.58
CA LEU A 39 -30.63 1.54 26.48
C LEU A 39 -30.60 0.09 25.99
N LYS A 40 -29.50 -0.66 26.18
CA LYS A 40 -29.28 -2.05 25.71
C LYS A 40 -29.45 -2.29 24.21
N ASP A 41 -29.78 -1.25 23.44
CA ASP A 41 -29.88 -1.23 21.98
C ASP A 41 -28.83 -0.25 21.44
N CYS A 42 -27.77 -0.80 20.87
CA CYS A 42 -26.64 -0.03 20.35
C CYS A 42 -27.03 0.88 19.17
N THR A 43 -27.94 0.45 18.30
CA THR A 43 -28.41 1.26 17.16
C THR A 43 -29.18 2.46 17.66
N ARG A 44 -30.03 2.25 18.68
CA ARG A 44 -30.80 3.32 19.30
C ARG A 44 -29.91 4.32 20.05
N VAL A 45 -28.82 3.87 20.67
CA VAL A 45 -27.82 4.75 21.29
C VAL A 45 -27.26 5.73 20.25
N VAL A 46 -26.81 5.22 19.10
CA VAL A 46 -26.28 6.05 18.00
C VAL A 46 -27.34 7.01 17.45
N LYS A 47 -28.60 6.54 17.32
CA LYS A 47 -29.73 7.36 16.88
C LYS A 47 -29.99 8.56 17.80
N VAL A 48 -29.91 8.36 19.11
CA VAL A 48 -30.17 9.39 20.13
C VAL A 48 -29.02 10.40 20.24
N ILE A 49 -27.77 9.96 20.08
CA ILE A 49 -26.58 10.83 20.16
C ILE A 49 -26.42 11.68 18.89
N ARG A 50 -26.84 11.15 17.74
CA ARG A 50 -26.81 11.87 16.46
C ARG A 50 -27.61 13.18 16.53
N LEU A 51 -27.02 14.24 15.99
CA LEU A 51 -27.73 15.49 15.70
C LEU A 51 -28.80 15.25 14.61
N LYS A 52 -30.04 15.72 14.85
CA LYS A 52 -31.21 15.55 13.94
C LYS A 52 -30.93 15.92 12.47
N ALA A 53 -29.89 16.71 12.17
CA ALA A 53 -29.53 17.17 10.83
C ALA A 53 -28.42 16.38 10.11
N SER A 54 -27.80 15.36 10.74
CA SER A 54 -26.74 14.60 10.07
C SER A 54 -27.32 13.80 8.88
N LYS A 55 -26.55 13.65 7.80
CA LYS A 55 -26.86 12.77 6.64
C LYS A 55 -26.12 11.44 6.68
N LEU A 56 -25.33 11.21 7.74
CA LEU A 56 -24.48 10.03 7.87
C LEU A 56 -25.32 8.74 7.93
N SER A 57 -24.82 7.62 7.43
CA SER A 57 -25.50 6.33 7.59
C SER A 57 -25.31 5.81 9.02
N TYR A 58 -26.31 5.10 9.56
CA TYR A 58 -26.22 4.56 10.92
C TYR A 58 -27.03 3.27 11.15
N GLU A 59 -27.98 2.97 10.28
CA GLU A 59 -28.84 1.79 10.39
C GLU A 59 -28.10 0.53 9.90
N ASN A 60 -28.56 -0.64 10.36
CA ASN A 60 -28.08 -1.96 9.90
C ASN A 60 -26.56 -2.18 10.03
N TYR A 61 -25.95 -1.57 11.04
CA TYR A 61 -24.53 -1.74 11.34
C TYR A 61 -24.35 -2.46 12.69
N ALA A 62 -23.35 -3.33 12.79
CA ALA A 62 -23.06 -4.12 13.97
C ALA A 62 -22.37 -3.28 15.07
N TRP A 63 -23.08 -2.33 15.66
CA TRP A 63 -22.52 -1.38 16.64
C TRP A 63 -21.91 -2.03 17.89
N GLY A 64 -22.28 -3.28 18.20
CA GLY A 64 -21.77 -3.99 19.37
C GLY A 64 -20.26 -4.24 19.35
N CYS A 65 -19.60 -4.25 18.18
CA CYS A 65 -18.14 -4.40 18.08
C CYS A 65 -17.37 -3.07 18.00
N VAL A 66 -18.07 -1.94 18.00
CA VAL A 66 -17.44 -0.61 17.90
C VAL A 66 -17.51 0.14 19.21
N LEU A 67 -18.67 0.08 19.88
CA LEU A 67 -18.92 0.79 21.13
C LEU A 67 -18.04 0.22 22.26
N GLY A 68 -17.13 1.04 22.77
CA GLY A 68 -16.22 0.69 23.87
C GLY A 68 -14.88 0.09 23.46
N ASP A 69 -14.70 -0.23 22.16
CA ASP A 69 -13.46 -0.82 21.63
C ASP A 69 -12.80 0.07 20.57
N CYS A 70 -13.52 0.43 19.51
CA CYS A 70 -12.92 1.08 18.33
C CYS A 70 -13.19 2.59 18.23
N CYS A 71 -14.31 3.09 18.77
CA CYS A 71 -14.68 4.50 18.63
C CYS A 71 -15.65 4.96 19.73
N GLU A 72 -15.39 6.13 20.32
CA GLU A 72 -16.28 6.80 21.26
C GLU A 72 -17.15 7.89 20.59
N ASN A 73 -18.29 8.22 21.21
CA ASN A 73 -19.23 9.24 20.72
C ASN A 73 -19.73 8.98 19.29
N VAL A 74 -20.01 7.71 18.99
CA VAL A 74 -20.43 7.25 17.66
C VAL A 74 -21.76 7.90 17.23
N ILE A 75 -21.75 8.53 16.05
CA ILE A 75 -22.92 9.18 15.42
C ILE A 75 -23.38 8.50 14.12
N GLY A 76 -22.69 7.45 13.70
CA GLY A 76 -22.90 6.73 12.45
C GLY A 76 -21.57 6.24 11.86
N PHE A 77 -21.59 5.81 10.60
CA PHE A 77 -20.40 5.34 9.88
C PHE A 77 -20.27 6.06 8.53
N MET A 78 -19.04 6.20 8.05
CA MET A 78 -18.74 6.77 6.74
C MET A 78 -18.48 5.65 5.74
N PRO A 79 -19.34 5.44 4.72
CA PRO A 79 -19.06 4.49 3.67
C PRO A 79 -17.93 5.01 2.77
N VAL A 80 -16.86 4.23 2.63
CA VAL A 80 -15.75 4.51 1.70
C VAL A 80 -15.83 3.50 0.55
N PRO A 81 -15.80 3.94 -0.73
CA PRO A 81 -15.80 3.01 -1.86
C PRO A 81 -14.60 2.06 -1.80
N VAL A 82 -14.85 0.77 -1.98
CA VAL A 82 -13.81 -0.27 -2.01
C VAL A 82 -13.73 -0.85 -3.42
N GLY A 83 -12.56 -0.73 -4.03
CA GLY A 83 -12.21 -1.39 -5.28
C GLY A 83 -11.29 -2.59 -5.03
N VAL A 84 -11.08 -3.38 -6.08
CA VAL A 84 -10.16 -4.52 -6.06
C VAL A 84 -9.09 -4.34 -7.13
N VAL A 85 -7.83 -4.55 -6.74
CA VAL A 85 -6.67 -4.58 -7.62
C VAL A 85 -6.22 -6.02 -7.79
N GLY A 86 -6.06 -6.45 -9.04
CA GLY A 86 -5.40 -7.72 -9.32
C GLY A 86 -5.97 -8.51 -10.50
N PRO A 87 -5.56 -9.78 -10.64
CA PRO A 87 -4.64 -10.47 -9.73
C PRO A 87 -3.25 -9.80 -9.72
N LEU A 88 -2.56 -9.80 -8.59
CA LEU A 88 -1.13 -9.49 -8.48
C LEU A 88 -0.42 -10.75 -8.01
N VAL A 89 0.49 -11.26 -8.85
CA VAL A 89 1.28 -12.45 -8.52
C VAL A 89 2.46 -11.98 -7.67
N ILE A 90 2.52 -12.46 -6.43
CA ILE A 90 3.62 -12.23 -5.48
C ILE A 90 4.10 -13.59 -4.97
N ASP A 91 5.39 -13.89 -5.06
CA ASP A 91 5.99 -15.13 -4.56
C ASP A 91 5.27 -16.39 -5.09
N GLY A 92 4.89 -16.35 -6.37
CA GLY A 92 4.16 -17.44 -7.05
C GLY A 92 2.68 -17.57 -6.65
N LYS A 93 2.16 -16.72 -5.77
CA LYS A 93 0.76 -16.71 -5.34
C LYS A 93 0.01 -15.52 -5.91
N SER A 94 -1.25 -15.74 -6.29
CA SER A 94 -2.11 -14.71 -6.87
C SER A 94 -2.95 -14.04 -5.79
N TYR A 95 -2.85 -12.72 -5.68
CA TYR A 95 -3.57 -11.92 -4.70
C TYR A 95 -4.53 -10.93 -5.36
N PHE A 96 -5.71 -10.77 -4.77
CA PHE A 96 -6.62 -9.67 -5.06
C PHE A 96 -6.58 -8.71 -3.88
N ILE A 97 -6.12 -7.49 -4.12
CA ILE A 97 -5.84 -6.49 -3.09
C ILE A 97 -7.05 -5.56 -2.97
N PRO A 98 -7.76 -5.54 -1.83
CA PRO A 98 -8.82 -4.57 -1.60
C PRO A 98 -8.22 -3.19 -1.33
N MET A 99 -8.83 -2.15 -1.91
CA MET A 99 -8.41 -0.76 -1.74
C MET A 99 -9.63 0.14 -1.50
N ALA A 100 -9.67 0.80 -0.36
CA ALA A 100 -10.72 1.73 0.02
C ALA A 100 -10.24 3.16 -0.28
N THR A 101 -10.86 3.85 -1.24
CA THR A 101 -10.41 5.20 -1.63
C THR A 101 -11.52 5.99 -2.29
N THR A 102 -11.48 7.31 -2.11
CA THR A 102 -12.27 8.27 -2.88
C THR A 102 -11.45 8.94 -3.98
N GLU A 103 -10.14 8.66 -4.08
CA GLU A 103 -9.27 9.17 -5.12
C GLU A 103 -9.56 8.47 -6.45
N GLY A 104 -9.96 9.26 -7.44
CA GLY A 104 -10.22 8.75 -8.79
C GLY A 104 -8.95 8.13 -9.39
N VAL A 105 -9.13 7.09 -10.21
CA VAL A 105 -8.06 6.43 -10.99
C VAL A 105 -7.05 5.62 -10.15
N LEU A 106 -6.97 5.78 -8.82
CA LEU A 106 -5.99 5.06 -7.98
C LEU A 106 -6.05 3.54 -8.16
N VAL A 107 -7.25 2.95 -8.00
CA VAL A 107 -7.47 1.49 -8.14
C VAL A 107 -7.16 1.01 -9.56
N VAL A 108 -7.57 1.78 -10.57
CA VAL A 108 -7.35 1.44 -11.99
C VAL A 108 -5.86 1.51 -12.33
N SER A 109 -5.16 2.51 -11.80
CA SER A 109 -3.71 2.69 -11.98
C SER A 109 -2.93 1.53 -11.35
N ALA A 110 -3.24 1.17 -10.10
CA ALA A 110 -2.63 0.04 -9.41
C ALA A 110 -2.94 -1.30 -10.11
N SER A 111 -4.14 -1.47 -10.67
CA SER A 111 -4.50 -2.64 -11.50
C SER A 111 -3.67 -2.73 -12.77
N ARG A 112 -3.42 -1.60 -13.43
CA ARG A 112 -2.53 -1.54 -14.60
C ARG A 112 -1.10 -1.89 -14.23
N GLY A 113 -0.60 -1.43 -13.08
CA GLY A 113 0.70 -1.82 -12.53
C GLY A 113 0.80 -3.33 -12.28
N SER A 114 -0.24 -3.90 -11.67
CA SER A 114 -0.32 -5.35 -11.40
C SER A 114 -0.26 -6.19 -12.68
N LYS A 115 -0.91 -5.73 -13.75
CA LYS A 115 -0.84 -6.37 -15.07
C LYS A 115 0.59 -6.42 -15.61
N VAL A 116 1.36 -5.35 -15.45
CA VAL A 116 2.76 -5.28 -15.90
C VAL A 116 3.64 -6.24 -15.13
N ILE A 117 3.46 -6.26 -13.81
CA ILE A 117 4.22 -7.15 -12.91
C ILE A 117 3.93 -8.61 -13.26
N ASN A 118 2.66 -8.98 -13.43
CA ASN A 118 2.30 -10.36 -13.79
C ASN A 118 2.84 -10.79 -15.15
N LEU A 119 2.79 -9.92 -16.16
CA LEU A 119 3.36 -10.20 -17.48
C LEU A 119 4.89 -10.38 -17.45
N SER A 120 5.53 -10.01 -16.34
CA SER A 120 6.96 -10.09 -16.12
C SER A 120 7.36 -11.26 -15.21
N GLY A 121 6.42 -12.17 -14.92
CA GLY A 121 6.65 -13.33 -14.06
C GLY A 121 6.18 -13.17 -12.62
N GLY A 122 5.57 -12.02 -12.28
CA GLY A 122 5.16 -11.70 -10.91
C GLY A 122 6.20 -10.88 -10.15
N ALA A 123 5.80 -10.40 -8.97
CA ALA A 123 6.72 -9.81 -8.00
C ALA A 123 7.24 -10.91 -7.06
N VAL A 124 8.44 -10.70 -6.54
CA VAL A 124 9.00 -11.49 -5.45
C VAL A 124 9.30 -10.51 -4.33
N THR A 125 8.98 -10.88 -3.10
CA THR A 125 9.21 -10.02 -1.92
C THR A 125 10.23 -10.65 -0.98
N ILE A 126 11.11 -9.82 -0.43
CA ILE A 126 12.11 -10.21 0.55
C ILE A 126 12.10 -9.16 1.65
N VAL A 127 12.30 -9.58 2.90
CA VAL A 127 12.49 -8.68 4.04
C VAL A 127 13.98 -8.47 4.24
N THR A 128 14.51 -7.32 3.83
CA THR A 128 15.95 -7.00 3.88
C THR A 128 16.30 -5.95 4.92
N GLY A 129 17.48 -6.11 5.53
CA GLY A 129 18.25 -5.07 6.22
C GLY A 129 19.63 -4.90 5.57
N ASP A 130 19.96 -3.65 5.20
CA ASP A 130 21.24 -3.05 4.76
C ASP A 130 21.93 -3.50 3.43
N ALA A 131 22.52 -2.53 2.68
CA ALA A 131 22.89 -2.58 1.24
C ALA A 131 24.41 -2.52 0.94
N TRP A 132 24.88 -3.16 -0.17
CA TRP A 132 26.33 -3.47 -0.44
C TRP A 132 26.92 -3.00 -1.81
N LEU A 133 26.14 -2.52 -2.79
CA LEU A 133 26.56 -2.46 -4.21
C LEU A 133 27.40 -1.26 -4.74
N ASP A 134 28.11 -0.49 -3.90
CA ASP A 134 28.86 0.70 -4.35
C ASP A 134 30.40 0.52 -4.53
N SER A 135 30.94 -0.68 -4.32
CA SER A 135 32.40 -0.92 -4.43
C SER A 135 32.86 -1.29 -5.86
N GLY A 136 34.04 -0.81 -6.25
CA GLY A 136 34.63 -1.07 -7.58
C GLY A 136 35.06 -2.53 -7.80
N ALA A 137 35.26 -3.30 -6.73
CA ALA A 137 35.58 -4.72 -6.80
C ALA A 137 34.36 -5.53 -7.27
N ASP A 138 33.16 -5.17 -6.80
CA ASP A 138 31.92 -5.90 -7.07
C ASP A 138 31.47 -5.72 -8.52
N GLN A 139 31.70 -4.54 -9.09
CA GLN A 139 31.44 -4.29 -10.51
C GLN A 139 32.35 -5.12 -11.44
N ALA A 140 33.58 -5.45 -11.00
CA ALA A 140 34.49 -6.28 -11.78
C ALA A 140 34.03 -7.74 -11.81
N VAL A 141 33.53 -8.26 -10.68
CA VAL A 141 32.93 -9.61 -10.58
C VAL A 141 31.72 -9.72 -11.51
N MET A 142 30.82 -8.73 -11.48
CA MET A 142 29.64 -8.69 -12.35
C MET A 142 30.01 -8.64 -13.84
N LYS A 143 31.05 -7.88 -14.19
CA LYS A 143 31.55 -7.80 -15.57
C LYS A 143 32.15 -9.12 -16.05
N TYR A 144 32.87 -9.82 -15.19
CA TYR A 144 33.44 -11.12 -15.49
C TYR A 144 32.33 -12.16 -15.72
N ALA A 145 31.38 -12.26 -14.78
CA ALA A 145 30.24 -13.16 -14.87
C ALA A 145 29.45 -12.92 -16.17
N PHE A 146 29.08 -11.67 -16.47
CA PHE A 146 28.35 -11.34 -17.70
C PHE A 146 29.09 -11.76 -18.97
N ASN A 147 30.38 -11.41 -19.08
CA ASN A 147 31.18 -11.67 -20.29
C ASN A 147 31.49 -13.15 -20.51
N SER A 148 31.39 -14.00 -19.47
CA SER A 148 31.61 -15.44 -19.58
C SER A 148 30.51 -16.15 -20.41
N THR A 149 29.30 -15.58 -20.47
CA THR A 149 28.14 -16.19 -21.11
C THR A 149 28.14 -16.14 -22.64
N SER A 150 28.93 -15.25 -23.25
CA SER A 150 28.96 -15.08 -24.70
C SER A 150 30.29 -14.51 -25.21
N ARG A 151 30.75 -15.05 -26.35
CA ARG A 151 31.95 -14.56 -27.04
C ARG A 151 31.75 -13.19 -27.69
N SER A 152 30.51 -12.86 -28.05
CA SER A 152 30.16 -11.62 -28.77
C SER A 152 29.56 -10.53 -27.87
N ALA A 153 29.04 -10.89 -26.68
CA ALA A 153 28.53 -9.90 -25.73
C ALA A 153 29.66 -9.33 -24.87
N ARG A 154 29.75 -8.00 -24.79
CA ARG A 154 30.70 -7.32 -23.90
C ARG A 154 30.00 -6.25 -23.08
N LEU A 155 30.03 -6.38 -21.76
CA LEU A 155 29.49 -5.37 -20.84
C LEU A 155 30.34 -4.09 -20.92
N GLN A 156 29.69 -2.99 -21.31
CA GLN A 156 30.30 -1.67 -21.42
C GLN A 156 30.25 -0.93 -20.09
N SER A 157 29.05 -0.83 -19.50
CA SER A 157 28.84 -0.11 -18.25
C SER A 157 27.72 -0.74 -17.44
N LEU A 158 27.89 -0.73 -16.13
CA LEU A 158 26.86 -1.09 -15.15
C LEU A 158 26.51 0.18 -14.39
N ARG A 159 25.23 0.56 -14.38
CA ARG A 159 24.74 1.66 -13.53
C ARG A 159 23.76 1.10 -12.53
N THR A 160 24.08 1.25 -11.26
CA THR A 160 23.21 0.88 -10.16
C THR A 160 22.43 2.10 -9.72
N THR A 161 21.16 1.95 -9.44
CA THR A 161 20.32 2.99 -8.85
C THR A 161 19.50 2.34 -7.76
N ILE A 162 19.67 2.82 -6.53
CA ILE A 162 18.96 2.32 -5.38
C ILE A 162 17.65 3.12 -5.25
N SER A 163 16.53 2.41 -5.15
CA SER A 163 15.21 2.96 -4.88
C SER A 163 14.61 2.19 -3.69
N GLY A 164 14.88 2.67 -2.48
CA GLY A 164 14.48 2.01 -1.24
C GLY A 164 15.10 0.62 -1.13
N THR A 165 14.26 -0.41 -1.00
CA THR A 165 14.66 -1.82 -0.94
C THR A 165 14.95 -2.44 -2.32
N ASN A 166 14.70 -1.72 -3.40
CA ASN A 166 14.93 -2.20 -4.77
C ASN A 166 16.23 -1.63 -5.32
N VAL A 167 17.03 -2.50 -5.93
CA VAL A 167 18.24 -2.10 -6.66
C VAL A 167 18.02 -2.28 -8.16
N CYS A 168 17.90 -1.17 -8.87
CA CYS A 168 17.78 -1.16 -10.33
C CYS A 168 19.18 -1.17 -10.94
N ILE A 169 19.57 -2.29 -11.55
CA ILE A 169 20.85 -2.44 -12.24
C ILE A 169 20.64 -2.33 -13.75
N ARG A 170 21.22 -1.30 -14.35
CA ARG A 170 21.22 -1.09 -15.80
C ARG A 170 22.49 -1.71 -16.39
N PHE A 171 22.32 -2.82 -17.10
CA PHE A 171 23.36 -3.44 -17.91
C PHE A 171 23.40 -2.80 -19.29
N LYS A 172 24.52 -2.16 -19.65
CA LYS A 172 24.79 -1.71 -21.02
C LYS A 172 25.85 -2.62 -21.61
N ALA A 173 25.52 -3.34 -22.67
CA ALA A 173 26.45 -4.25 -23.34
C ALA A 173 26.36 -4.11 -24.86
N ASN A 174 27.48 -4.40 -25.53
CA ASN A 174 27.55 -4.52 -26.98
C ASN A 174 27.31 -5.99 -27.39
N THR A 175 26.56 -6.22 -28.46
CA THR A 175 26.22 -7.57 -28.98
C THR A 175 26.74 -7.83 -30.39
N GLY A 176 27.63 -6.97 -30.90
CA GLY A 176 28.09 -7.05 -32.29
C GLY A 176 26.93 -6.77 -33.25
N ASP A 177 26.83 -7.58 -34.31
CA ASP A 177 25.82 -7.40 -35.37
C ASP A 177 24.44 -8.01 -35.05
N ALA A 178 24.29 -8.64 -33.88
CA ALA A 178 23.04 -9.28 -33.47
C ALA A 178 22.11 -8.29 -32.74
N MET A 179 20.79 -8.46 -32.92
CA MET A 179 19.75 -7.75 -32.15
C MET A 179 19.87 -8.00 -30.62
N GLY A 180 20.57 -9.07 -30.22
CA GLY A 180 21.20 -9.17 -28.90
C GLY A 180 20.31 -9.57 -27.72
N MET A 181 18.98 -9.44 -27.81
CA MET A 181 18.06 -9.59 -26.67
C MET A 181 18.25 -10.88 -25.85
N ASN A 182 18.27 -12.06 -26.48
CA ASN A 182 18.43 -13.34 -25.77
C ASN A 182 19.84 -13.53 -25.20
N MET A 183 20.84 -12.95 -25.88
CA MET A 183 22.24 -13.00 -25.45
C MET A 183 22.48 -12.10 -24.24
N ILE A 184 21.85 -10.92 -24.22
CA ILE A 184 21.84 -10.01 -23.07
C ILE A 184 21.11 -10.66 -21.90
N TYR A 185 19.92 -11.20 -22.12
CA TYR A 185 19.12 -11.80 -21.04
C TYR A 185 19.89 -12.89 -20.29
N LYS A 186 20.50 -13.84 -21.01
CA LYS A 186 21.34 -14.90 -20.42
C LYS A 186 22.54 -14.34 -19.65
N GLY A 187 23.18 -13.30 -20.17
CA GLY A 187 24.30 -12.64 -19.50
C GLY A 187 23.89 -11.95 -18.21
N VAL A 188 22.75 -11.26 -18.21
CA VAL A 188 22.19 -10.58 -17.03
C VAL A 188 21.75 -11.61 -15.98
N GLU A 189 21.04 -12.65 -16.40
CA GLU A 189 20.57 -13.72 -15.50
C GLU A 189 21.74 -14.41 -14.80
N HIS A 190 22.80 -14.76 -15.54
CA HIS A 190 23.99 -15.37 -14.97
C HIS A 190 24.76 -14.43 -14.05
N ALA A 191 24.92 -13.16 -14.44
CA ALA A 191 25.61 -12.16 -13.60
C ALA A 191 24.88 -11.96 -12.27
N LEU A 192 23.55 -11.87 -12.30
CA LEU A 192 22.75 -11.75 -11.10
C LEU A 192 22.74 -13.06 -10.27
N HIS A 193 22.81 -14.23 -10.91
CA HIS A 193 22.95 -15.50 -10.20
C HIS A 193 24.30 -15.61 -9.46
N VAL A 194 25.39 -15.15 -10.08
CA VAL A 194 26.71 -15.05 -9.41
C VAL A 194 26.63 -14.09 -8.24
N MET A 195 25.92 -12.98 -8.38
CA MET A 195 25.72 -12.05 -7.27
C MET A 195 24.89 -12.67 -6.13
N SER A 196 23.90 -13.51 -6.42
CA SER A 196 23.13 -14.16 -5.35
C SER A 196 23.86 -15.32 -4.66
N THR A 197 24.88 -15.90 -5.29
CA THR A 197 25.54 -17.13 -4.79
C THR A 197 26.97 -16.91 -4.32
N GLU A 198 27.75 -16.10 -5.04
CA GLU A 198 29.18 -15.89 -4.77
C GLU A 198 29.45 -14.59 -4.03
N ALA A 199 28.53 -13.62 -4.09
CA ALA A 199 28.70 -12.29 -3.50
C ALA A 199 27.99 -12.11 -2.15
N GLY A 200 27.44 -13.18 -1.56
CA GLY A 200 26.86 -13.18 -0.22
C GLY A 200 25.46 -12.57 -0.13
N PHE A 201 24.73 -12.47 -1.24
CA PHE A 201 23.31 -12.11 -1.26
C PHE A 201 22.42 -13.31 -1.52
N ASP A 202 22.50 -14.28 -0.62
CA ASP A 202 21.72 -15.52 -0.70
C ASP A 202 20.20 -15.25 -0.71
N ASP A 203 19.80 -14.03 -0.31
CA ASP A 203 18.43 -13.51 -0.28
C ASP A 203 18.06 -12.64 -1.50
N MET A 204 18.99 -12.34 -2.43
CA MET A 204 18.71 -11.51 -3.60
C MET A 204 17.92 -12.26 -4.67
N ASN A 205 16.77 -11.71 -5.08
CA ASN A 205 15.95 -12.24 -6.17
C ASN A 205 15.77 -11.25 -7.32
N ILE A 206 15.79 -11.80 -8.54
CA ILE A 206 15.85 -11.03 -9.79
C ILE A 206 14.45 -10.73 -10.31
N VAL A 207 14.12 -9.46 -10.53
CA VAL A 207 12.90 -9.03 -11.22
C VAL A 207 13.25 -8.46 -12.59
N THR A 208 12.83 -9.12 -13.67
CA THR A 208 13.08 -8.66 -15.05
C THR A 208 11.81 -8.14 -15.72
N LEU A 209 11.83 -6.89 -16.18
CA LEU A 209 10.75 -6.28 -16.96
C LEU A 209 11.18 -6.13 -18.43
N SER A 210 10.44 -6.74 -19.36
CA SER A 210 10.74 -6.58 -20.79
C SER A 210 10.32 -5.20 -21.30
N ALA A 211 11.16 -4.59 -22.14
CA ALA A 211 10.88 -3.27 -22.73
C ALA A 211 9.57 -3.26 -23.56
N ASN A 212 9.19 -4.40 -24.13
CA ASN A 212 7.94 -4.55 -24.89
C ASN A 212 6.71 -4.43 -24.00
N VAL A 213 6.75 -5.00 -22.78
CA VAL A 213 5.67 -4.87 -21.80
C VAL A 213 5.55 -3.42 -21.33
N VAL A 214 6.68 -2.74 -21.10
CA VAL A 214 6.70 -1.32 -20.72
C VAL A 214 6.05 -0.45 -21.80
N ARG A 215 6.45 -0.58 -23.07
CA ARG A 215 5.81 0.16 -24.17
C ARG A 215 4.34 -0.22 -24.37
N GLY A 216 4.04 -1.51 -24.32
CA GLY A 216 2.71 -2.04 -24.60
C GLY A 216 1.68 -1.65 -23.55
N VAL A 217 2.03 -1.74 -22.28
CA VAL A 217 1.11 -1.54 -21.16
C VAL A 217 1.28 -0.19 -20.51
N LEU A 218 2.51 0.25 -20.21
CA LEU A 218 2.76 1.55 -19.56
C LEU A 218 2.77 2.73 -20.54
N LYS A 219 2.84 2.45 -21.85
CA LYS A 219 2.87 3.50 -22.90
C LYS A 219 4.03 4.47 -22.70
N SER A 220 5.14 3.96 -22.21
CA SER A 220 6.37 4.71 -21.94
C SER A 220 7.58 3.87 -22.37
N ASP A 221 8.77 4.43 -22.21
CA ASP A 221 10.05 3.77 -22.46
C ASP A 221 10.86 3.66 -21.16
N VAL A 222 11.77 2.68 -21.14
CA VAL A 222 12.56 2.34 -19.96
C VAL A 222 13.51 3.49 -19.57
N ASP A 223 14.00 4.24 -20.54
CA ASP A 223 14.90 5.37 -20.29
C ASP A 223 14.19 6.53 -19.62
N SER A 224 13.02 6.93 -20.13
CA SER A 224 12.15 7.94 -19.53
C SER A 224 11.70 7.55 -18.12
N MET A 225 11.34 6.28 -17.88
CA MET A 225 10.96 5.82 -16.54
C MET A 225 12.11 5.95 -15.54
N ILE A 226 13.32 5.53 -15.93
CA ILE A 226 14.51 5.63 -15.08
C ILE A 226 14.87 7.10 -14.83
N GLN A 227 14.88 7.92 -15.87
CA GLN A 227 15.17 9.35 -15.75
C GLN A 227 14.15 10.07 -14.86
N MET A 228 12.87 9.73 -14.99
CA MET A 228 11.80 10.29 -14.18
C MET A 228 11.95 9.90 -12.71
N ASN A 229 12.20 8.62 -12.41
CA ASN A 229 12.44 8.15 -11.04
C ASN A 229 13.65 8.85 -10.39
N VAL A 230 14.76 8.98 -11.11
CA VAL A 230 15.96 9.67 -10.60
C VAL A 230 15.66 11.15 -10.35
N SER A 231 15.02 11.83 -11.30
CA SER A 231 14.81 13.27 -11.20
C SER A 231 13.76 13.63 -10.14
N LYS A 232 12.65 12.89 -10.07
CA LYS A 232 11.53 13.17 -9.17
C LYS A 232 11.72 12.51 -7.80
N SER A 233 11.81 11.18 -7.78
CA SER A 233 11.79 10.42 -6.53
C SER A 233 13.11 10.50 -5.76
N LEU A 234 14.25 10.68 -6.44
CA LEU A 234 15.55 10.84 -5.77
C LEU A 234 15.93 12.30 -5.59
N ILE A 235 16.25 12.98 -6.70
CA ILE A 235 16.74 14.37 -6.66
C ILE A 235 15.66 15.31 -6.12
N GLY A 236 14.42 15.20 -6.61
CA GLY A 236 13.31 16.02 -6.16
C GLY A 236 13.03 15.88 -4.66
N SER A 237 12.98 14.66 -4.15
CA SER A 237 12.82 14.40 -2.71
C SER A 237 13.99 14.92 -1.88
N ALA A 238 15.24 14.77 -2.37
CA ALA A 238 16.42 15.33 -1.70
C ALA A 238 16.38 16.87 -1.65
N MET A 239 16.02 17.53 -2.76
CA MET A 239 15.88 18.99 -2.84
C MET A 239 14.76 19.52 -1.96
N ALA A 240 13.69 18.74 -1.78
CA ALA A 240 12.59 19.06 -0.87
C ALA A 240 12.93 18.85 0.61
N GLY A 241 14.11 18.29 0.93
CA GLY A 241 14.49 17.93 2.30
C GLY A 241 13.65 16.79 2.88
N SER A 242 13.10 15.92 2.04
CA SER A 242 12.27 14.79 2.46
C SER A 242 13.13 13.69 3.10
N SER A 243 12.69 13.18 4.25
CA SER A 243 13.29 12.01 4.90
C SER A 243 12.36 10.80 4.69
N GLY A 244 12.87 9.76 4.01
CA GLY A 244 12.11 8.54 3.71
C GLY A 244 11.08 8.65 2.58
N GLY A 245 10.74 9.86 2.09
CA GLY A 245 9.78 10.08 1.01
C GLY A 245 10.35 9.93 -0.41
N TYR A 246 11.21 8.96 -0.65
CA TYR A 246 11.83 8.71 -1.96
C TYR A 246 10.93 7.83 -2.85
N ASN A 247 9.70 8.28 -3.09
CA ASN A 247 8.70 7.56 -3.88
C ASN A 247 7.70 8.54 -4.52
N ASP A 248 6.86 8.03 -5.43
CA ASP A 248 5.87 8.86 -6.11
C ASP A 248 4.56 9.02 -5.33
N GLN A 249 3.97 7.91 -4.88
CA GLN A 249 2.64 7.88 -4.24
C GLN A 249 2.44 6.64 -3.34
N ALA A 250 3.50 6.15 -2.67
CA ALA A 250 3.39 4.94 -1.85
C ALA A 250 2.34 5.10 -0.73
N ALA A 251 2.23 6.31 -0.16
CA ALA A 251 1.24 6.64 0.87
C ALA A 251 -0.21 6.43 0.39
N ASN A 252 -0.53 6.77 -0.87
CA ASN A 252 -1.90 6.61 -1.41
C ASN A 252 -2.28 5.12 -1.48
N LEU A 253 -1.36 4.26 -1.93
CA LEU A 253 -1.60 2.81 -1.97
C LEU A 253 -1.71 2.24 -0.55
N ALA A 254 -0.78 2.60 0.34
CA ALA A 254 -0.75 2.11 1.72
C ALA A 254 -2.03 2.48 2.48
N ALA A 255 -2.42 3.76 2.45
CA ALA A 255 -3.63 4.24 3.10
C ALA A 255 -4.89 3.53 2.59
N ALA A 256 -5.01 3.32 1.28
CA ALA A 256 -6.16 2.66 0.70
C ALA A 256 -6.27 1.17 1.12
N ILE A 257 -5.13 0.47 1.21
CA ILE A 257 -5.10 -0.92 1.70
C ILE A 257 -5.39 -0.95 3.20
N PHE A 258 -4.82 -0.02 3.98
CA PHE A 258 -4.98 0.04 5.43
C PHE A 258 -6.44 0.25 5.82
N ILE A 259 -7.11 1.24 5.19
CA ILE A 259 -8.54 1.49 5.43
C ILE A 259 -9.39 0.27 5.04
N ALA A 260 -9.08 -0.39 3.92
CA ALA A 260 -9.84 -1.55 3.46
C ALA A 260 -9.68 -2.79 4.35
N THR A 261 -8.55 -2.91 5.03
CA THR A 261 -8.19 -4.07 5.87
C THR A 261 -8.32 -3.80 7.37
N GLY A 262 -8.84 -2.62 7.75
CA GLY A 262 -9.07 -2.23 9.14
C GLY A 262 -7.79 -1.98 9.93
N GLN A 263 -6.69 -1.62 9.26
CA GLN A 263 -5.44 -1.19 9.91
C GLN A 263 -5.54 0.28 10.34
N ASP A 264 -4.59 0.72 11.17
CA ASP A 264 -4.45 2.13 11.58
C ASP A 264 -3.82 2.95 10.44
N PRO A 265 -4.54 3.93 9.83
CA PRO A 265 -4.02 4.73 8.73
C PRO A 265 -3.13 5.92 9.14
N ALA A 266 -2.99 6.20 10.44
CA ALA A 266 -2.31 7.41 10.97
C ALA A 266 -0.79 7.25 11.16
#